data_AF-J9FYT4-F1
#
_entry.id   AF-J9FYT4-F1
#
_cell.length_a   1.000
_cell.length_b   1.000
_cell.length_c   1.000
_cell.angle_alpha   90.00
_cell.angle_beta   90.00
_cell.angle_gamma   90.00
#
_symmetry.space_group_name_H-M   'P 1'
#
loop_
_entity.id
_entity.type
_entity.pdbx_description
1 polymer ?
#
loop_
_entity_poly.entity_id
_entity_poly.type
_entity_poly.pdbx_seq_one_letter_code
_entity_poly.pdbx_strand_id
1 'polypeptide(L)' 'MKTVFDYKISPDEWAKIRGMAKETYLSFVDPDTAKADIVTLFFLRGETERATALSEELPPDVKNDLWRTLTHP' A
#
# COMPACT_ATOMS: atom_id res chain seq x y z
N MET A 1 0.27 -9.15 -11.25
CA MET A 1 0.79 -8.25 -10.21
C MET A 1 -0.12 -8.36 -9.00
N LYS A 2 0.43 -8.43 -7.79
CA LYS A 2 -0.37 -8.50 -6.56
C LYS A 2 -0.79 -7.08 -6.14
N THR A 3 -1.99 -6.94 -5.63
CA THR A 3 -2.59 -5.67 -5.20
C THR A 3 -3.20 -5.80 -3.81
N VAL A 4 -3.62 -4.68 -3.21
CA VAL A 4 -4.37 -4.68 -1.94
C VAL A 4 -5.67 -5.49 -2.02
N PHE A 5 -6.26 -5.63 -3.20
CA PHE A 5 -7.50 -6.37 -3.41
C PHE A 5 -7.32 -7.90 -3.40
N ASP A 6 -6.08 -8.38 -3.45
CA ASP A 6 -5.76 -9.80 -3.20
C ASP A 6 -5.82 -10.15 -1.70
N TYR A 7 -6.04 -9.15 -0.84
CA TYR A 7 -6.24 -9.28 0.58
C TYR A 7 -7.68 -8.90 0.94
N LYS A 8 -8.18 -9.43 2.06
CA LYS A 8 -9.50 -9.04 2.59
C LYS A 8 -9.41 -7.61 3.12
N ILE A 9 -9.62 -6.62 2.26
CA ILE A 9 -9.61 -5.20 2.57
C ILE A 9 -11.04 -4.69 2.83
N SER A 10 -11.21 -3.88 3.86
CA SER A 10 -12.46 -3.20 4.19
C SER A 10 -12.57 -1.84 3.46
N PRO A 11 -13.79 -1.30 3.29
CA PRO A 11 -13.96 0.02 2.69
C PRO A 11 -13.23 1.16 3.43
N ASP A 12 -13.13 1.09 4.77
CA ASP A 12 -12.42 2.09 5.59
C ASP A 12 -10.90 2.05 5.35
N GLU A 13 -10.31 0.86 5.33
CA GLU A 13 -8.90 0.67 4.99
C GLU A 13 -8.60 1.17 3.58
N TRP A 14 -9.50 0.88 2.63
CA TRP A 14 -9.34 1.33 1.26
C TRP A 14 -9.46 2.85 1.12
N ALA A 15 -10.36 3.48 1.89
CA ALA A 15 -10.49 4.94 1.95
C ALA A 15 -9.22 5.62 2.46
N LYS A 16 -8.53 5.02 3.43
CA LYS A 16 -7.24 5.51 3.96
C LYS A 16 -6.08 5.32 2.99
N ILE A 17 -6.17 4.36 2.08
CA ILE A 17 -5.10 4.06 1.11
C ILE A 17 -5.24 4.93 -0.15
N ARG A 18 -6.40 4.92 -0.82
CA ARG A 18 -6.64 5.71 -2.05
C ARG A 18 -8.05 6.28 -2.16
N GLY A 19 -9.06 5.59 -1.62
CA GLY A 19 -10.45 6.05 -1.62
C GLY A 19 -11.13 6.19 -2.99
N MET A 20 -10.63 5.51 -4.02
CA MET A 20 -11.21 5.54 -5.38
C MET A 20 -11.85 4.22 -5.80
N ALA A 21 -12.57 4.18 -6.92
CA ALA A 21 -13.16 2.92 -7.39
C ALA A 21 -12.08 1.87 -7.75
N LYS A 22 -12.34 0.60 -7.39
CA LYS A 22 -11.43 -0.54 -7.66
C LYS A 22 -11.07 -0.65 -9.13
N GLU A 23 -12.05 -0.51 -10.02
CA GLU A 23 -11.84 -0.63 -11.47
C GLU A 23 -10.92 0.47 -12.00
N THR A 24 -11.12 1.70 -11.52
CA THR A 24 -10.23 2.82 -11.83
C THR A 24 -8.83 2.49 -11.35
N TYR A 25 -8.65 2.10 -10.09
CA TYR A 25 -7.35 1.71 -9.54
C TYR A 25 -6.62 0.67 -10.39
N LEU A 26 -7.28 -0.44 -10.70
CA LEU A 26 -6.69 -1.54 -11.47
C LEU A 26 -6.32 -1.14 -12.91
N SER A 27 -6.92 -0.09 -13.46
CA SER A 27 -6.66 0.36 -14.84
C SER A 27 -5.34 1.13 -15.01
N PHE A 28 -4.81 1.75 -13.95
CA PHE A 28 -3.63 2.62 -14.03
C PHE A 28 -2.52 2.27 -13.04
N VAL A 29 -2.78 1.44 -12.03
CA VAL A 29 -1.79 1.16 -10.98
C VAL A 29 -0.60 0.39 -11.52
N ASP A 30 0.61 0.89 -11.21
CA ASP A 30 1.87 0.23 -11.53
C ASP A 30 2.33 -0.72 -10.38
N PRO A 31 3.31 -1.61 -10.63
CA PRO A 31 3.79 -2.58 -9.64
C PRO A 31 4.31 -1.99 -8.33
N ASP A 32 5.00 -0.85 -8.40
CA ASP A 32 5.61 -0.24 -7.21
C ASP A 32 4.53 0.42 -6.37
N THR A 33 3.60 1.14 -7.01
CA THR A 33 2.41 1.70 -6.35
C THR A 33 1.56 0.61 -5.70
N ALA A 34 1.28 -0.48 -6.44
CA ALA A 34 0.48 -1.59 -5.91
C ALA A 34 1.15 -2.25 -4.68
N LYS A 35 2.48 -2.39 -4.71
CA LYS A 35 3.23 -2.93 -3.57
C LYS A 35 3.25 -1.95 -2.39
N ALA A 36 3.44 -0.65 -2.64
CA ALA A 36 3.38 0.39 -1.62
C ALA A 36 2.00 0.43 -0.93
N ASP A 37 0.91 0.30 -1.69
CA ASP A 37 -0.44 0.24 -1.13
C ASP A 37 -0.65 -1.01 -0.25
N ILE A 38 -0.05 -2.16 -0.61
CA ILE A 38 -0.05 -3.38 0.23
C ILE A 38 0.73 -3.15 1.53
N VAL A 39 1.88 -2.48 1.46
CA VAL A 39 2.66 -2.10 2.65
C VAL A 39 1.83 -1.20 3.56
N THR A 40 1.16 -0.17 2.99
CA THR A 40 0.25 0.70 3.74
C THR A 40 -0.86 -0.09 4.41
N LEU A 41 -1.49 -1.05 3.72
CA LEU A 41 -2.54 -1.89 4.31
C LEU A 41 -2.04 -2.62 5.56
N PHE A 42 -0.87 -3.27 5.49
CA PHE A 42 -0.30 -3.98 6.64
C PHE A 42 0.11 -3.04 7.76
N PHE A 43 0.65 -1.87 7.42
CA PHE A 43 0.97 -0.84 8.41
C PHE A 43 -0.28 -0.36 9.17
N LEU A 44 -1.37 -0.07 8.46
CA LEU A 44 -2.64 0.35 9.07
C LEU A 44 -3.26 -0.70 10.00
N ARG A 45 -2.94 -1.97 9.78
CA ARG A 45 -3.35 -3.10 10.64
C ARG A 45 -2.47 -3.32 11.86
N GLY A 46 -1.36 -2.58 11.97
CA GLY A 46 -0.34 -2.82 12.98
C GLY A 46 0.56 -4.02 12.68
N GLU A 47 0.50 -4.61 11.48
CA GLU A 47 1.39 -5.67 11.01
C GLU A 47 2.74 -5.07 10.56
N THR A 48 3.41 -4.32 11.44
CA THR A 48 4.58 -3.48 11.10
C THR A 48 5.77 -4.28 10.62
N GLU A 49 6.08 -5.43 11.22
CA GLU A 49 7.18 -6.30 10.77
C GLU A 49 6.98 -6.76 9.32
N ARG A 50 5.75 -7.14 8.98
CA ARG A 50 5.37 -7.59 7.65
C ARG A 50 5.40 -6.45 6.64
N ALA A 51 4.92 -5.26 7.05
CA ALA A 51 4.98 -4.05 6.23
C ALA A 51 6.44 -3.67 5.91
N THR A 52 7.31 -3.67 6.92
CA THR A 52 8.74 -3.39 6.76
C THR A 52 9.40 -4.37 5.81
N ALA A 53 9.20 -5.68 6.02
CA ALA A 53 9.78 -6.71 5.15
C ALA A 53 9.38 -6.56 3.68
N LEU A 54 8.10 -6.28 3.41
CA LEU A 54 7.60 -6.04 2.05
C LEU A 54 8.14 -4.73 1.45
N SER A 55 8.34 -3.71 2.27
CA SER A 55 8.85 -2.42 1.80
C SER A 55 10.30 -2.49 1.31
N GLU A 56 11.09 -3.45 1.79
CA GLU A 56 12.47 -3.65 1.33
C GLU A 56 12.56 -4.10 -0.13
N GLU A 57 11.46 -4.59 -0.71
CA GLU A 57 11.40 -4.94 -2.13
C GLU A 57 10.96 -3.76 -3.03
N LEU A 58 10.75 -2.56 -2.47
CA LEU A 58 10.46 -1.36 -3.24
C LEU A 58 11.76 -0.65 -3.64
N PRO A 59 11.73 0.11 -4.77
CA PRO A 59 12.81 1.05 -5.06
C PRO A 59 13.08 1.99 -3.87
N PRO A 60 14.34 2.34 -3.58
CA PRO A 60 14.68 3.14 -2.40
C PRO A 60 13.93 4.48 -2.31
N ASP A 61 13.72 5.15 -3.44
CA ASP A 61 12.95 6.40 -3.54
C ASP A 61 11.48 6.20 -3.16
N VAL A 62 10.81 5.20 -3.74
CA VAL A 62 9.42 4.83 -3.40
C VAL A 62 9.30 4.43 -1.94
N LYS A 63 10.23 3.61 -1.43
CA LYS A 63 10.25 3.17 -0.02
C LYS A 63 10.35 4.37 0.92
N ASN A 64 11.26 5.30 0.65
CA ASN A 64 11.48 6.47 1.50
C ASN A 64 10.27 7.40 1.51
N ASP A 65 9.65 7.66 0.34
CA ASP A 65 8.45 8.50 0.27
C ASP A 65 7.25 7.85 0.94
N LEU A 66 7.10 6.53 0.80
CA LEU A 66 6.09 5.75 1.49
C LEU A 66 6.22 5.89 3.02
N TRP A 67 7.39 5.61 3.58
CA TRP A 67 7.59 5.70 5.03
C TRP A 67 7.43 7.12 5.56
N ARG A 68 7.86 8.13 4.78
CA ARG A 68 7.61 9.54 5.10
C ARG A 68 6.10 9.79 5.24
N THR A 69 5.30 9.32 4.29
CA THR A 69 3.84 9.49 4.29
C THR A 69 3.17 8.74 5.44
N LEU A 70 3.60 7.50 5.74
CA LEU A 70 2.96 6.67 6.77
C LEU A 70 3.28 7.11 8.20
N THR A 71 4.49 7.62 8.44
CA THR A 71 4.95 7.96 9.79
C THR A 71 4.80 9.45 10.12
N HIS A 72 4.66 10.31 9.10
CA HIS A 72 4.48 11.75 9.24
C HIS A 72 3.29 12.23 8.39
N PRO A 73 2.04 11.80 8.73
CA PRO A 73 0.82 12.17 8.01
C PRO A 73 0.43 13.64 8.13
#